data_AF-A0A8T1NF53-F1
#
_entry.id   AF-A0A8T1NF53-F1
#
_cell.length_a   1.000
_cell.length_b   1.000
_cell.length_c   1.000
_cell.angle_alpha   90.00
_cell.angle_beta   90.00
_cell.angle_gamma   90.00
#
_symmetry.space_group_name_H-M   'P 1'
#
loop_
_entity.id
_entity.type
_entity.pdbx_description
1 polymer ?
#
loop_
_entity_poly.entity_id
_entity_poly.type
_entity_poly.pdbx_seq_one_letter_code
_entity_poly.pdbx_strand_id
1 'polypeptide(L)'
;MRRCQENTTGYTCKANRECQNSTNGPGYHCHCSSGYDRNPYLSNGCQDIDECKASNPCVEKAACINHVGYFNCSCPEGYEGDGRREGTCCSPKPSNSGTIIITLGITISLLVLLLGGSSLLLGLKRKKLVRLKEKFFQQNGGFMLQKQISNRGMLKGPRFLIRIK
;
A
#
# COMPACT_ATOMS: atom_id res chain seq x y z
N MET A 1 41.02 21.03 39.29
CA MET A 1 39.60 21.30 38.98
C MET A 1 39.00 20.03 38.38
N ARG A 2 38.02 19.39 39.04
CA ARG A 2 37.34 18.20 38.50
C ARG A 2 36.22 18.67 37.57
N ARG A 3 36.32 18.35 36.28
CA ARG A 3 35.28 18.56 35.26
C ARG A 3 34.65 17.21 34.94
N CYS A 4 33.46 17.20 34.33
CA CYS A 4 32.96 15.98 33.67
C CYS A 4 34.02 15.51 32.67
N GLN A 5 34.70 14.44 33.03
CA GLN A 5 35.67 13.73 32.20
C GLN A 5 35.25 12.26 32.27
N GLU A 6 35.16 11.61 31.11
CA GLU A 6 34.65 10.23 31.00
C GLU A 6 35.56 9.20 31.70
N ASN A 7 36.77 9.58 32.09
CA ASN A 7 37.75 8.64 32.60
C ASN A 7 38.53 9.20 33.79
N THR A 8 38.14 8.84 35.01
CA THR A 8 39.04 8.75 36.17
C THR A 8 38.39 7.97 37.32
N THR A 9 39.03 6.86 37.66
CA THR A 9 38.73 5.73 38.56
C THR A 9 38.32 6.02 40.02
N GLY A 10 37.71 7.16 40.36
CA GLY A 10 37.48 7.52 41.78
C GLY A 10 36.07 7.93 42.21
N TYR A 11 35.26 8.59 41.36
CA TYR A 11 34.01 9.25 41.82
C TYR A 11 32.97 9.39 40.69
N THR A 12 33.12 8.57 39.66
CA THR A 12 32.39 8.66 38.39
C THR A 12 30.94 8.24 38.53
N CYS A 13 30.05 9.00 37.88
CA CYS A 13 28.66 8.63 37.64
C CYS A 13 28.57 7.17 37.18
N LYS A 14 27.59 6.37 37.63
CA LYS A 14 27.61 4.90 37.51
C LYS A 14 27.15 4.31 36.18
N ALA A 15 25.97 3.75 35.99
CA ALA A 15 25.50 3.34 34.64
C ALA A 15 24.22 4.11 34.30
N ASN A 16 23.93 4.30 33.01
CA ASN A 16 22.70 4.93 32.48
C ASN A 16 22.43 6.34 33.02
N ARG A 17 23.44 7.19 32.92
CA ARG A 17 23.50 8.50 33.58
C ARG A 17 24.26 9.49 32.72
N GLU A 18 23.95 10.74 32.94
CA GLU A 18 24.58 11.90 32.35
C GLU A 18 25.33 12.69 33.43
N CYS A 19 26.38 13.40 33.01
CA CYS A 19 27.22 14.20 33.88
C CYS A 19 27.10 15.66 33.46
N GLN A 20 26.82 16.55 34.40
CA GLN A 20 26.76 17.99 34.16
C GLN A 20 27.71 18.73 35.11
N ASN A 21 28.49 19.66 34.56
CA ASN A 21 29.38 20.50 35.37
C ASN A 21 28.58 21.40 36.33
N SER A 22 29.11 21.61 37.52
CA SER A 22 28.53 22.55 38.48
C SER A 22 28.66 23.99 37.98
N THR A 23 27.59 24.77 38.10
CA THR A 23 27.59 26.20 37.79
C THR A 23 28.04 27.06 38.97
N ASN A 24 28.01 26.51 40.19
CA ASN A 24 28.28 27.24 41.44
C ASN A 24 29.68 26.97 42.03
N GLY A 25 30.64 26.62 41.18
CA GLY A 25 32.03 26.38 41.59
C GLY A 25 32.63 25.13 40.95
N PRO A 26 33.79 24.67 41.44
CA PRO A 26 34.48 23.52 40.88
C PRO A 26 33.71 22.22 41.18
N GLY A 27 33.37 21.43 40.16
CA GLY A 27 32.78 20.10 40.33
C GLY A 27 31.81 19.72 39.21
N TYR A 28 31.13 18.59 39.39
CA TYR A 28 30.07 18.10 38.53
C TYR A 28 29.03 17.34 39.37
N HIS A 29 27.85 17.12 38.80
CA HIS A 29 26.83 16.25 39.35
C HIS A 29 26.34 15.29 38.27
N CYS A 30 25.82 14.15 38.71
CA CYS A 30 25.27 13.12 37.86
C CYS A 30 23.75 13.10 37.99
N HIS A 31 23.06 12.93 36.87
CA HIS A 31 21.63 12.65 36.80
C HIS A 31 21.39 11.41 35.96
N CYS A 32 20.31 10.67 36.24
CA CYS A 32 19.95 9.55 35.40
C CYS A 32 19.53 10.03 34.01
N SER A 33 19.89 9.27 32.98
CA SER A 33 19.40 9.52 31.63
C SER A 33 17.88 9.31 31.57
N SER A 34 17.23 9.88 30.56
CA SER A 34 15.80 9.66 30.32
C SER A 34 15.46 8.16 30.25
N GLY A 35 14.37 7.76 30.90
CA GLY A 35 13.97 6.36 31.04
C GLY A 35 14.66 5.59 32.19
N TYR A 36 15.45 6.27 33.02
CA TYR A 36 16.12 5.67 34.17
C TYR A 36 15.91 6.46 35.46
N ASP A 37 15.90 5.76 36.59
CA ASP A 37 15.76 6.33 37.94
C ASP A 37 16.77 5.71 38.92
N ARG A 38 16.68 6.07 40.21
CA ARG A 38 17.55 5.72 41.33
C ARG A 38 18.82 6.56 41.40
N ASN A 39 19.73 6.16 42.28
CA ASN A 39 20.89 6.97 42.63
C ASN A 39 22.07 6.71 41.65
N PRO A 40 22.49 7.71 40.85
CA PRO A 40 23.56 7.58 39.86
C PRO A 40 24.96 7.38 40.47
N TYR A 41 25.11 7.44 41.79
CA TYR A 41 26.39 7.24 42.50
C TYR A 41 26.54 5.84 43.11
N LEU A 42 25.46 5.05 43.19
CA LEU A 42 25.49 3.68 43.75
C LEU A 42 26.00 2.65 42.72
N SER A 43 26.51 1.51 43.21
CA SER A 43 27.05 0.43 42.35
C SER A 43 26.12 -0.01 41.23
N ASN A 44 24.82 -0.07 41.52
CA ASN A 44 23.79 -0.52 40.57
C ASN A 44 23.36 0.60 39.60
N GLY A 45 23.92 1.81 39.74
CA GLY A 45 23.65 2.96 38.89
C GLY A 45 22.17 3.32 38.79
N CYS A 46 21.84 4.00 37.69
CA CYS A 46 20.47 4.26 37.32
C CYS A 46 19.85 3.01 36.68
N GLN A 47 18.66 2.66 37.14
CA GLN A 47 17.91 1.50 36.70
C GLN A 47 16.77 1.93 35.80
N ASP A 48 16.46 1.08 34.84
CA ASP A 48 15.35 1.25 33.91
C ASP A 48 14.04 1.53 34.65
N ILE A 49 13.28 2.51 34.16
CA ILE A 49 11.91 2.77 34.60
C ILE A 49 11.01 1.89 33.75
N ASP A 50 10.20 1.03 34.38
CA ASP A 50 9.14 0.33 33.66
C ASP A 50 7.94 1.28 33.49
N GLU A 51 7.92 2.10 32.44
CA GLU A 51 6.86 3.10 32.27
C GLU A 51 5.48 2.44 32.09
N CYS A 52 5.45 1.23 31.54
CA CYS A 52 4.21 0.45 31.38
C CYS A 52 3.56 0.12 32.73
N LYS A 53 4.35 -0.10 33.78
CA LYS A 53 3.84 -0.32 35.14
C LYS A 53 3.68 0.97 35.94
N ALA A 54 4.56 1.94 35.71
CA ALA A 54 4.63 3.15 36.52
C ALA A 54 3.57 4.19 36.15
N SER A 55 3.40 4.49 34.85
CA SER A 55 2.55 5.58 34.36
C SER A 55 1.46 5.13 33.39
N ASN A 56 1.58 3.92 32.83
CA ASN A 56 0.70 3.37 31.79
C ASN A 56 0.49 4.40 30.66
N PRO A 57 1.55 4.75 29.91
CA PRO A 57 1.56 5.90 29.00
C PRO A 57 0.77 5.69 27.70
N CYS A 58 0.23 4.50 27.47
CA CYS A 58 -0.49 4.14 26.24
C CYS A 58 -1.99 4.43 26.35
N VAL A 59 -2.62 4.70 25.20
CA VAL A 59 -4.08 4.86 25.09
C VAL A 59 -4.80 3.54 25.40
N GLU A 60 -6.10 3.62 25.71
CA GLU A 60 -6.90 2.41 25.92
C GLU A 60 -6.81 1.47 24.72
N LYS A 61 -6.63 0.16 25.00
CA LYS A 61 -6.49 -0.94 24.03
C LYS A 61 -5.18 -0.97 23.23
N ALA A 62 -4.29 0.02 23.39
CA ALA A 62 -2.91 -0.11 22.91
C ALA A 62 -2.11 -0.99 23.88
N ALA A 63 -1.26 -1.86 23.35
CA ALA A 63 -0.34 -2.66 24.15
C ALA A 63 0.89 -1.84 24.52
N CYS A 64 1.22 -1.76 25.81
CA CYS A 64 2.46 -1.13 26.27
C CYS A 64 3.58 -2.16 26.32
N ILE A 65 4.74 -1.81 25.75
CA ILE A 65 5.94 -2.65 25.72
C ILE A 65 7.08 -1.84 26.32
N ASN A 66 7.58 -2.30 27.47
CA ASN A 66 8.74 -1.72 28.14
C ASN A 66 10.04 -2.18 27.48
N HIS A 67 10.96 -1.26 27.25
CA HIS A 67 12.31 -1.52 26.76
C HIS A 67 13.33 -0.81 27.66
N VAL A 68 14.60 -1.17 27.54
CA VAL A 68 15.65 -0.57 28.37
C VAL A 68 15.88 0.89 27.94
N GLY A 69 15.49 1.83 28.80
CA GLY A 69 15.58 3.28 28.65
C GLY A 69 14.40 3.92 27.91
N TYR A 70 13.39 3.16 27.50
CA TYR A 70 12.20 3.71 26.82
C TYR A 70 11.04 2.71 26.78
N PHE A 71 9.85 3.19 26.40
CA PHE A 71 8.70 2.34 26.10
C PHE A 71 8.14 2.61 24.69
N ASN A 72 7.40 1.63 24.18
CA ASN A 72 6.59 1.80 22.99
C ASN A 72 5.14 1.35 23.22
N CYS A 73 4.21 2.01 22.53
CA CYS A 73 2.81 1.62 22.48
C CYS A 73 2.50 1.02 21.11
N SER A 74 1.77 -0.09 21.09
CA SER A 74 1.37 -0.76 19.85
C SER A 74 -0.15 -0.73 19.71
N CYS A 75 -0.63 -0.14 18.62
CA CYS A 75 -2.05 -0.12 18.32
C CYS A 75 -2.57 -1.53 17.94
N PRO A 76 -3.83 -1.84 18.26
CA PRO A 76 -4.43 -3.11 17.92
C PRO A 76 -4.51 -3.33 16.40
N GLU A 77 -4.76 -4.57 16.00
CA GLU A 77 -4.92 -4.94 14.60
C GLU A 77 -5.99 -4.08 13.91
N GLY A 78 -5.69 -3.60 12.70
CA GLY A 78 -6.57 -2.69 11.96
C GLY A 78 -6.48 -1.21 12.38
N TYR A 79 -5.64 -0.84 13.35
CA TYR A 79 -5.41 0.54 13.77
C TYR A 79 -3.95 0.98 13.54
N GLU A 80 -3.74 2.28 13.36
CA GLU A 80 -2.45 2.94 13.19
C GLU A 80 -2.32 4.17 14.10
N GLY A 81 -1.10 4.65 14.30
CA GLY A 81 -0.76 5.70 15.26
C GLY A 81 0.44 5.29 16.13
N ASP A 82 0.87 6.18 17.01
CA ASP A 82 1.93 5.89 17.99
C ASP A 82 1.39 5.28 19.28
N GLY A 83 0.07 5.29 19.48
CA GLY A 83 -0.62 4.68 20.62
C GLY A 83 -0.32 5.32 21.98
N ARG A 84 0.33 6.50 22.01
CA ARG A 84 0.67 7.24 23.23
C ARG A 84 -0.47 8.20 23.61
N ARG A 85 -0.68 8.41 24.92
CA ARG A 85 -1.67 9.37 25.42
C ARG A 85 -1.31 10.82 25.09
N GLU A 86 -0.03 11.15 25.14
CA GLU A 86 0.51 12.47 24.80
C GLU A 86 1.01 12.54 23.34
N GLY A 87 0.49 11.67 22.46
CA GLY A 87 0.89 11.55 21.05
C GLY A 87 -0.29 11.30 20.11
N THR A 88 -0.01 10.62 19.02
CA THR A 88 -1.00 10.20 18.01
C THR A 88 -1.73 8.94 18.46
N CYS A 89 -2.94 9.13 18.99
CA CYS A 89 -3.85 8.06 19.36
C CYS A 89 -4.06 7.02 18.25
N CYS A 90 -4.44 5.80 18.66
CA CYS A 90 -4.80 4.74 17.71
C CYS A 90 -6.05 5.12 16.90
N SER A 91 -5.91 5.15 15.58
CA SER A 91 -6.96 5.45 14.61
C SER A 91 -7.14 4.27 13.65
N PRO A 92 -8.35 3.98 13.16
CA PRO A 92 -8.55 2.89 12.19
C PRO A 92 -7.70 3.12 10.94
N LYS A 93 -6.96 2.09 10.50
CA LYS A 93 -6.22 2.13 9.25
C LYS A 93 -7.18 2.42 8.10
N PRO A 94 -6.80 3.25 7.12
CA PRO A 94 -7.61 3.40 5.92
C PRO A 94 -7.75 2.03 5.26
N SER A 95 -8.98 1.51 5.24
CA SER A 95 -9.30 0.33 4.46
C SER A 95 -8.92 0.63 3.01
N ASN A 96 -8.11 -0.24 2.41
CA ASN A 96 -7.55 -0.18 1.05
C ASN A 96 -8.62 -0.22 -0.09
N SER A 97 -9.75 0.45 0.11
CA SER A 97 -10.80 0.62 -0.89
C SER A 97 -10.27 1.35 -2.13
N GLY A 98 -9.34 2.30 -1.95
CA GLY A 98 -8.73 3.03 -3.06
C GLY A 98 -7.92 2.16 -4.04
N THR A 99 -7.07 1.26 -3.54
CA THR A 99 -6.27 0.35 -4.39
C THR A 99 -7.15 -0.68 -5.09
N ILE A 100 -8.22 -1.15 -4.44
CA ILE A 100 -9.21 -2.04 -5.06
C ILE A 100 -9.93 -1.32 -6.21
N ILE A 101 -10.35 -0.06 -6.01
CA ILE A 101 -11.03 0.71 -7.06
C ILE A 101 -10.11 0.95 -8.27
N ILE A 102 -8.84 1.32 -8.04
CA ILE A 102 -7.87 1.58 -9.11
C ILE A 102 -7.60 0.29 -9.92
N THR A 103 -7.39 -0.83 -9.24
CA THR A 103 -7.13 -2.13 -9.91
C THR A 103 -8.34 -2.61 -10.71
N LEU A 104 -9.55 -2.45 -10.19
CA LEU A 104 -10.78 -2.73 -10.94
C LEU A 104 -10.92 -1.82 -12.17
N GLY A 105 -10.61 -0.52 -12.04
CA GLY A 105 -10.66 0.41 -13.17
C GLY A 105 -9.70 0.04 -14.30
N ILE A 106 -8.44 -0.30 -13.98
CA ILE A 106 -7.42 -0.68 -14.95
C ILE A 106 -7.79 -2.00 -15.65
N THR A 107 -8.25 -2.99 -14.89
CA THR A 107 -8.62 -4.31 -15.45
C THR A 107 -9.83 -4.23 -16.37
N ILE A 108 -10.87 -3.49 -16.00
CA ILE A 108 -12.04 -3.25 -16.86
C ILE A 108 -11.62 -2.52 -18.14
N SER A 109 -10.77 -1.49 -18.03
CA SER A 109 -10.29 -0.73 -19.18
C SER A 109 -9.51 -1.60 -20.18
N LEU A 110 -8.61 -2.47 -19.67
CA LEU A 110 -7.88 -3.43 -20.50
C LEU A 110 -8.81 -4.44 -21.18
N LEU A 111 -9.80 -4.97 -20.45
CA LEU A 111 -10.78 -5.91 -21.01
C LEU A 111 -11.60 -5.26 -22.12
N VAL A 112 -12.05 -4.01 -21.93
CA VAL A 112 -12.80 -3.27 -22.95
C VAL A 112 -11.93 -3.01 -24.20
N LEU A 113 -10.66 -2.67 -24.03
CA LEU A 113 -9.74 -2.47 -25.15
C LEU A 113 -9.47 -3.78 -25.91
N LEU A 114 -9.30 -4.90 -25.22
CA LEU A 114 -9.09 -6.21 -25.83
C LEU A 114 -10.33 -6.70 -26.58
N LEU A 115 -11.51 -6.64 -25.95
CA LEU A 115 -12.76 -7.10 -26.56
C LEU A 115 -13.20 -6.16 -27.69
N GLY A 116 -13.11 -4.85 -27.47
CA GLY A 116 -13.44 -3.84 -28.47
C GLY A 116 -12.48 -3.86 -29.65
N GLY A 117 -11.17 -3.91 -29.39
CA GLY A 117 -10.14 -4.03 -30.41
C GLY A 117 -10.26 -5.31 -31.23
N SER A 118 -10.45 -6.46 -30.57
CA SER A 118 -10.65 -7.75 -31.26
C SER A 118 -11.90 -7.73 -32.14
N SER A 119 -13.02 -7.21 -31.63
CA SER A 119 -14.28 -7.11 -32.39
C SER A 119 -14.14 -6.20 -33.62
N LEU A 120 -13.44 -5.07 -33.48
CA LEU A 120 -13.16 -4.15 -34.58
C LEU A 120 -12.25 -4.81 -35.63
N LEU A 121 -11.18 -5.47 -35.21
CA LEU A 121 -10.26 -6.20 -36.10
C LEU A 121 -10.97 -7.34 -36.85
N LEU A 122 -11.79 -8.14 -36.16
CA LEU A 122 -12.63 -9.17 -36.80
C LEU A 122 -13.62 -8.54 -37.79
N GLY A 123 -14.25 -7.42 -37.43
CA GLY A 123 -15.16 -6.69 -38.30
C GLY A 123 -14.47 -6.21 -39.59
N LEU A 124 -13.28 -5.62 -39.47
CA LEU A 124 -12.47 -5.18 -40.60
C LEU A 124 -12.00 -6.36 -41.46
N LYS A 125 -11.56 -7.46 -40.85
CA LYS A 125 -11.20 -8.70 -41.56
C LYS A 125 -12.40 -9.28 -42.33
N ARG A 126 -13.58 -9.35 -41.70
CA ARG A 126 -14.82 -9.82 -42.33
C ARG A 126 -15.21 -8.93 -43.51
N LYS A 127 -15.22 -7.60 -43.34
CA LYS A 127 -15.53 -6.65 -44.43
C LYS A 127 -14.54 -6.81 -45.60
N LYS A 128 -13.24 -6.97 -45.32
CA LYS A 128 -12.22 -7.19 -46.36
C LYS A 128 -12.42 -8.52 -47.08
N LEU A 129 -12.74 -9.60 -46.36
CA LEU A 129 -13.00 -10.92 -46.94
C LEU A 129 -14.26 -10.92 -47.81
N VAL A 130 -15.34 -10.26 -47.38
CA VAL A 130 -16.58 -10.12 -48.18
C VAL A 130 -16.28 -9.38 -49.48
N ARG A 131 -15.59 -8.22 -49.42
CA ARG A 131 -15.19 -7.46 -50.62
C ARG A 131 -14.28 -8.27 -51.56
N LEU A 132 -13.38 -9.10 -51.01
CA LEU A 132 -12.52 -9.97 -51.82
C LEU A 132 -13.33 -11.08 -52.49
N LYS A 133 -14.28 -11.69 -51.77
CA LYS A 133 -15.20 -12.70 -52.31
C LYS A 133 -16.07 -12.11 -53.44
N GLU A 134 -16.58 -10.89 -53.28
CA GLU A 134 -17.35 -10.20 -54.32
C GLU A 134 -16.51 -10.00 -55.60
N LYS A 135 -15.26 -9.54 -55.46
CA LYS A 135 -14.36 -9.37 -56.61
C LYS A 135 -14.07 -10.70 -57.33
N PHE A 136 -13.77 -11.76 -56.58
CA PHE A 136 -13.57 -13.10 -57.15
C PHE A 136 -14.83 -13.64 -57.83
N PHE A 137 -16.01 -13.42 -57.24
CA PHE A 137 -17.30 -13.83 -57.81
C PHE A 137 -17.56 -13.13 -59.15
N GLN A 138 -17.24 -11.84 -59.26
CA GLN A 138 -17.36 -11.11 -60.53
C GLN A 138 -16.34 -11.56 -61.58
N GLN A 139 -15.08 -11.76 -61.20
CA GLN A 139 -14.02 -12.16 -62.15
C GLN A 139 -14.22 -13.57 -62.72
N ASN A 140 -14.76 -14.50 -61.93
CA ASN A 140 -14.97 -15.89 -62.36
C ASN A 140 -16.36 -16.13 -62.99
N GLY A 141 -17.00 -15.09 -63.53
CA GLY A 141 -18.29 -15.24 -64.23
C GLY A 141 -19.46 -15.66 -63.33
N GLY A 142 -19.39 -15.40 -62.02
CA GLY A 142 -20.43 -15.79 -61.05
C GLY A 142 -21.84 -15.26 -61.38
N PHE A 143 -21.92 -14.12 -62.07
CA PHE A 143 -23.18 -13.58 -62.58
C PHE A 143 -23.83 -14.46 -63.67
N MET A 144 -23.03 -15.13 -64.50
CA MET A 144 -23.52 -16.05 -65.55
C MET A 144 -24.12 -17.32 -64.92
N LEU A 145 -23.46 -17.86 -63.88
CA LEU A 145 -23.98 -18.98 -63.07
C LEU A 145 -25.28 -18.59 -62.37
N GLN A 146 -25.35 -17.39 -61.80
CA GLN A 146 -26.57 -16.88 -61.16
C GLN A 146 -27.72 -16.74 -62.17
N LYS A 147 -27.45 -16.28 -63.38
CA LYS A 147 -28.44 -16.17 -64.47
C LYS A 147 -28.93 -17.54 -64.95
N GLN A 148 -28.05 -18.54 -65.02
CA GLN A 148 -28.43 -19.92 -65.35
C GLN A 148 -29.29 -20.58 -64.26
N ILE A 149 -28.96 -20.37 -62.98
CA ILE A 149 -29.75 -20.87 -61.84
C ILE A 149 -31.11 -20.16 -61.79
N SER A 150 -31.15 -18.85 -62.01
CA SER A 150 -32.39 -18.06 -62.06
C SER A 150 -33.30 -18.49 -63.20
N ASN A 151 -32.76 -18.84 -64.38
CA ASN A 151 -33.54 -19.36 -65.51
C ASN A 151 -34.01 -20.81 -65.32
N ARG A 152 -33.26 -21.64 -64.59
CA ARG A 152 -33.67 -23.02 -64.25
C ARG A 152 -34.61 -23.11 -63.04
N GLY A 153 -34.86 -22.00 -62.34
CA GLY A 153 -35.63 -21.93 -61.09
C GLY A 153 -37.10 -21.50 -61.22
N MET A 154 -37.82 -21.90 -62.28
CA MET A 154 -39.30 -21.93 -62.21
C MET A 154 -39.75 -23.28 -61.65
N LEU A 155 -39.80 -23.39 -60.31
CA LEU A 155 -40.79 -24.18 -59.56
C LEU A 155 -40.67 -23.86 -58.05
N LYS A 156 -41.64 -23.06 -57.57
CA LYS A 156 -42.07 -22.75 -56.18
C LYS A 156 -41.19 -21.82 -55.30
N GLY A 157 -41.81 -20.71 -54.84
CA GLY A 157 -41.28 -19.72 -53.86
C GLY A 157 -41.35 -20.19 -52.37
N PRO A 158 -41.21 -19.30 -51.34
CA PRO A 158 -41.37 -17.85 -51.33
C PRO A 158 -40.11 -17.01 -51.03
N ARG A 159 -40.32 -15.69 -51.14
CA ARG A 159 -39.41 -14.53 -51.15
C ARG A 159 -38.45 -14.40 -49.97
N PHE A 160 -37.15 -14.29 -50.27
CA PHE A 160 -36.19 -13.59 -49.41
C PHE A 160 -36.36 -12.08 -49.61
N LEU A 161 -37.10 -11.44 -48.71
CA LEU A 161 -37.01 -10.00 -48.47
C LEU A 161 -36.13 -9.82 -47.22
N ILE A 162 -34.86 -9.50 -47.42
CA ILE A 162 -34.09 -8.81 -46.37
C ILE A 162 -33.58 -7.52 -46.97
N ARG A 163 -34.35 -6.48 -46.63
CA ARG A 163 -34.18 -5.08 -46.99
C ARG A 163 -33.03 -4.51 -46.17
N ILE A 164 -32.15 -3.78 -46.85
CA ILE A 164 -31.10 -2.96 -46.27
C ILE A 164 -31.75 -1.86 -45.43
N LYS A 165 -31.41 -1.81 -44.14
CA LYS A 165 -31.34 -0.56 -43.35
C LYS A 165 -30.30 -0.73 -42.25
#